data_AF-A0A843H1K6-F1
#
_entry.id   AF-A0A843H1K6-F1
#
_cell.length_a   1.000
_cell.length_b   1.000
_cell.length_c   1.000
_cell.angle_alpha   90.00
_cell.angle_beta   90.00
_cell.angle_gamma   90.00
#
_symmetry.space_group_name_H-M   'P 1'
#
loop_
_entity.id
_entity.type
_entity.pdbx_description
1 polymer ?
#
loop_
_entity_poly.entity_id
_entity_poly.type
_entity_poly.pdbx_seq_one_letter_code
_entity_poly.pdbx_strand_id
1 'polypeptide(L)'
;MEALTQPTLLLKPFAENGDRNSIPVTNTDASNPQRADLTNGFPEITSEDPDDMGLPPERADVNGLGYLTTTYDYFYQAGGTFTYNATVANAIGGYPLNARLWYTDGSGNTTVLRSNKANNSDNFLTTPSYIGTSWIKEIPTFSEMQSIINGKFVAVTSLPANPDPNVFYFIKE
;
A
#
# COMPACT_ATOMS: atom_id res chain seq x y z
N MET A 1 23.12 20.73 9.80
CA MET A 1 22.18 19.66 9.42
C MET A 1 22.74 18.39 10.02
N GLU A 2 22.04 17.74 10.95
CA GLU A 2 22.48 16.44 11.45
C GLU A 2 22.48 15.43 10.32
N ALA A 3 23.54 14.61 10.22
CA ALA A 3 23.59 13.53 9.26
C ALA A 3 22.63 12.44 9.71
N LEU A 4 21.60 12.15 8.89
CA LEU A 4 20.69 11.04 9.15
C LEU A 4 21.45 9.72 8.95
N THR A 5 21.59 8.93 10.01
CA THR A 5 22.12 7.56 9.92
C THR A 5 21.00 6.61 9.51
N GLN A 6 21.23 5.82 8.45
CA GLN A 6 20.29 4.78 8.04
C GLN A 6 20.13 3.75 9.18
N PRO A 7 18.89 3.40 9.57
CA PRO A 7 18.67 2.38 10.59
C PRO A 7 19.12 1.00 10.09
N THR A 8 19.44 0.10 11.02
CA THR A 8 19.76 -1.30 10.71
C THR A 8 18.59 -1.96 10.00
N LEU A 9 18.85 -2.63 8.87
CA LEU A 9 17.83 -3.38 8.13
C LEU A 9 17.40 -4.63 8.90
N LEU A 10 16.12 -4.97 8.79
CA LEU A 10 15.58 -6.20 9.37
C LEU A 10 16.03 -7.39 8.52
N LEU A 11 16.58 -8.44 9.13
CA LEU A 11 16.88 -9.68 8.40
C LEU A 11 15.69 -10.63 8.33
N LYS A 12 14.68 -10.38 9.19
CA LYS A 12 13.40 -11.08 9.29
C LYS A 12 12.45 -10.29 10.18
N PRO A 13 11.14 -10.53 10.10
CA PRO A 13 10.20 -10.08 11.13
C PRO A 13 10.59 -10.60 12.53
N PHE A 14 10.31 -9.79 13.54
CA PHE A 14 10.51 -10.17 14.94
C PHE A 14 9.68 -11.40 15.29
N ALA A 15 10.27 -12.34 16.02
CA ALA A 15 9.62 -13.60 16.39
C ALA A 15 9.04 -14.42 15.21
N GLU A 16 9.58 -14.30 13.98
CA GLU A 16 9.07 -15.02 12.80
C GLU A 16 8.97 -16.54 12.96
N ASN A 17 9.92 -17.16 13.66
CA ASN A 17 9.89 -18.58 14.02
C ASN A 17 9.69 -18.81 15.53
N GLY A 18 9.40 -17.73 16.27
CA GLY A 18 9.17 -17.78 17.70
C GLY A 18 7.69 -18.02 18.03
N ASP A 19 7.45 -18.50 19.24
CA ASP A 19 6.11 -18.59 19.83
C ASP A 19 5.45 -17.21 19.90
N ARG A 20 4.27 -17.09 19.30
CA ARG A 20 3.51 -15.85 19.18
C ARG A 20 2.02 -16.12 19.01
N ASN A 21 1.21 -15.23 19.58
CA ASN A 21 -0.22 -15.19 19.32
C ASN A 21 -0.50 -14.35 18.06
N SER A 22 -1.58 -14.69 17.35
CA SER A 22 -2.19 -13.74 16.42
C SER A 22 -2.91 -12.66 17.24
N ILE A 23 -2.75 -11.39 16.84
CA ILE A 23 -3.45 -10.26 17.46
C ILE A 23 -4.76 -10.04 16.70
N PRO A 24 -5.92 -10.42 17.26
CA PRO A 24 -7.21 -10.27 16.59
C PRO A 24 -7.66 -8.81 16.58
N VAL A 25 -8.68 -8.47 15.80
CA VAL A 25 -9.31 -7.14 15.85
C VAL A 25 -9.85 -6.86 17.26
N THR A 26 -10.56 -7.82 17.83
CA THR A 26 -11.13 -7.73 19.18
C THR A 26 -10.95 -9.08 19.86
N ASN A 27 -10.59 -9.09 21.13
CA ASN A 27 -10.54 -10.30 21.94
C ASN A 27 -11.96 -10.72 22.34
N THR A 28 -12.36 -11.92 21.92
CA THR A 28 -13.65 -12.53 22.27
C THR A 28 -13.49 -13.72 23.23
N ASP A 29 -12.26 -14.03 23.64
CA ASP A 29 -11.98 -15.13 24.56
C ASP A 29 -12.05 -14.64 26.01
N ALA A 30 -13.22 -14.82 26.63
CA ALA A 30 -13.44 -14.46 28.03
C ALA A 30 -12.56 -15.26 29.01
N SER A 31 -11.99 -16.39 28.59
CA SER A 31 -11.08 -17.18 29.43
C SER A 31 -9.64 -16.64 29.44
N ASN A 32 -9.31 -15.77 28.48
CA ASN A 32 -8.04 -15.07 28.41
C ASN A 32 -8.25 -13.54 28.38
N PRO A 33 -8.58 -12.91 29.52
CA PRO A 33 -8.87 -11.48 29.60
C PRO A 33 -7.65 -10.58 29.42
N GLN A 34 -6.43 -11.12 29.57
CA GLN A 34 -5.17 -10.40 29.39
C GLN A 34 -4.69 -10.35 27.93
N ARG A 35 -5.37 -11.06 27.02
CA ARG A 35 -4.97 -11.17 25.62
C ARG A 35 -5.08 -9.85 24.88
N ALA A 36 -4.02 -9.48 24.17
CA ALA A 36 -3.98 -8.27 23.37
C ALA A 36 -4.84 -8.36 22.10
N ASP A 37 -5.42 -7.23 21.68
CA ASP A 37 -6.16 -7.08 20.43
C ASP A 37 -5.90 -5.72 19.76
N LEU A 38 -6.35 -5.54 18.52
CA LEU A 38 -6.15 -4.27 17.79
C LEU A 38 -7.07 -3.14 18.25
N THR A 39 -8.16 -3.44 18.97
CA THR A 39 -9.14 -2.45 19.44
C THR A 39 -8.64 -1.75 20.71
N ASN A 40 -8.10 -2.52 21.64
CA ASN A 40 -7.76 -2.12 23.01
C ASN A 40 -6.25 -2.16 23.25
N GLY A 41 -5.46 -2.77 22.36
CA GLY A 41 -4.05 -3.03 22.63
C GLY A 41 -3.88 -4.10 23.70
N PHE A 42 -2.97 -3.88 24.65
CA PHE A 42 -2.95 -4.65 25.89
C PHE A 42 -4.10 -4.18 26.80
N PRO A 43 -5.03 -5.05 27.22
CA PRO A 43 -6.18 -4.65 28.00
C PRO A 43 -5.79 -4.13 29.39
N GLU A 44 -6.65 -3.31 30.01
CA GLU A 44 -6.38 -2.63 31.30
C GLU A 44 -5.95 -3.58 32.42
N ILE A 45 -6.50 -4.81 32.46
CA ILE A 45 -6.10 -5.87 33.42
C ILE A 45 -4.59 -6.17 33.41
N THR A 46 -3.88 -5.82 32.33
CA THR A 46 -2.43 -5.98 32.19
C THR A 46 -1.61 -4.87 32.84
N SER A 47 -2.27 -3.79 33.26
CA SER A 47 -1.67 -2.66 33.98
C SER A 47 -2.00 -2.65 35.47
N GLU A 48 -2.89 -3.53 35.92
CA GLU A 48 -3.26 -3.68 37.32
C GLU A 48 -2.18 -4.43 38.12
N ASP A 49 -2.08 -4.13 39.40
CA ASP A 49 -1.15 -4.81 40.31
C ASP A 49 -1.52 -6.30 40.41
N PRO A 50 -0.56 -7.24 40.34
CA PRO A 50 -0.83 -8.65 40.59
C PRO A 50 -1.54 -8.93 41.94
N ASP A 51 -1.28 -8.12 42.97
CA ASP A 51 -1.96 -8.25 44.27
C ASP A 51 -3.46 -7.87 44.19
N ASP A 52 -3.83 -7.04 43.21
CA ASP A 52 -5.20 -6.64 42.89
C ASP A 52 -5.81 -7.49 41.74
N MET A 53 -5.30 -8.71 41.54
CA MET A 53 -5.71 -9.66 40.49
C MET A 53 -5.36 -9.23 39.06
N GLY A 54 -4.41 -8.32 38.90
CA GLY A 54 -3.82 -7.98 37.60
C GLY A 54 -3.14 -9.17 36.93
N LEU A 55 -3.21 -9.21 35.60
CA LEU A 55 -2.63 -10.28 34.79
C LEU A 55 -1.67 -9.71 33.76
N PRO A 56 -0.35 -9.97 33.85
CA PRO A 56 0.63 -9.31 33.01
C PRO A 56 0.43 -9.65 31.52
N PRO A 57 0.92 -8.80 30.58
CA PRO A 57 0.90 -9.12 29.16
C PRO A 57 1.53 -10.48 28.88
N GLU A 58 0.89 -11.29 28.02
CA GLU A 58 1.48 -12.56 27.60
C GLU A 58 2.71 -12.31 26.73
N ARG A 59 3.80 -13.06 26.98
CA ARG A 59 4.99 -13.02 26.10
C ARG A 59 4.62 -13.31 24.64
N ALA A 60 3.66 -14.20 24.40
CA ALA A 60 3.18 -14.55 23.08
C ALA A 60 2.47 -13.37 22.39
N ASP A 61 1.77 -12.51 23.13
CA ASP A 61 1.14 -11.29 22.61
C ASP A 61 2.18 -10.20 22.32
N VAL A 62 3.19 -10.03 23.18
CA VAL A 62 4.30 -9.11 22.90
C VAL A 62 5.04 -9.53 21.63
N ASN A 63 5.31 -10.82 21.47
CA ASN A 63 5.88 -11.37 20.24
C ASN A 63 4.95 -11.20 19.04
N GLY A 64 3.63 -11.39 19.22
CA GLY A 64 2.62 -11.21 18.20
C GLY A 64 2.55 -9.77 17.69
N LEU A 65 2.56 -8.79 18.60
CA LEU A 65 2.61 -7.37 18.28
C LEU A 65 3.91 -7.01 17.54
N GLY A 66 5.06 -7.47 18.05
CA GLY A 66 6.35 -7.25 17.40
C GLY A 66 6.41 -7.86 15.99
N TYR A 67 5.86 -9.07 15.82
CA TYR A 67 5.75 -9.70 14.50
C TYR A 67 4.84 -8.90 13.56
N LEU A 68 3.66 -8.46 14.05
CA LEU A 68 2.71 -7.67 13.27
C LEU A 68 3.36 -6.39 12.74
N THR A 69 4.02 -5.60 13.59
CA THR A 69 4.62 -4.33 13.19
C THR A 69 5.81 -4.53 12.26
N THR A 70 6.77 -5.38 12.64
CA THR A 70 8.00 -5.59 11.86
C THR A 70 7.77 -6.30 10.54
N THR A 71 6.65 -7.01 10.36
CA THR A 71 6.28 -7.57 9.05
C THR A 71 6.01 -6.47 8.02
N TYR A 72 5.39 -5.34 8.42
CA TYR A 72 5.19 -4.21 7.52
C TYR A 72 6.52 -3.57 7.12
N ASP A 73 7.40 -3.34 8.09
CA ASP A 73 8.73 -2.77 7.83
C ASP A 73 9.55 -3.68 6.93
N TYR A 74 9.55 -5.00 7.22
CA TYR A 74 10.24 -6.00 6.43
C TYR A 74 9.70 -6.07 4.99
N PHE A 75 8.37 -5.98 4.83
CA PHE A 75 7.74 -5.93 3.52
C PHE A 75 8.18 -4.69 2.72
N TYR A 76 8.13 -3.50 3.32
CA TYR A 76 8.52 -2.26 2.64
C TYR A 76 10.00 -2.22 2.27
N GLN A 77 10.91 -2.60 3.18
CA GLN A 77 12.35 -2.60 2.86
C GLN A 77 12.70 -3.58 1.73
N ALA A 78 11.92 -4.65 1.56
CA ALA A 78 12.10 -5.65 0.51
C ALA A 78 11.50 -5.21 -0.83
N GLY A 79 11.01 -3.97 -0.93
CA GLY A 79 10.35 -3.43 -2.13
C GLY A 79 8.86 -3.76 -2.23
N GLY A 80 8.26 -4.23 -1.14
CA GLY A 80 6.83 -4.55 -1.06
C GLY A 80 5.96 -3.32 -1.24
N THR A 81 4.86 -3.50 -1.96
CA THR A 81 3.86 -2.47 -2.24
C THR A 81 2.45 -3.00 -2.07
N PHE A 82 1.53 -2.19 -1.55
CA PHE A 82 0.13 -2.61 -1.37
C PHE A 82 -0.72 -2.33 -2.61
N THR A 83 -1.50 -3.35 -2.99
CA THR A 83 -2.53 -3.26 -4.03
C THR A 83 -3.93 -3.24 -3.40
N TYR A 84 -4.98 -3.24 -4.21
CA TYR A 84 -6.35 -3.33 -3.73
C TYR A 84 -6.58 -4.60 -2.90
N ASN A 85 -7.15 -4.43 -1.72
CA ASN A 85 -7.57 -5.53 -0.86
C ASN A 85 -9.02 -5.34 -0.42
N ALA A 86 -9.89 -6.28 -0.75
CA ALA A 86 -11.32 -6.19 -0.46
C ALA A 86 -11.61 -6.19 1.06
N THR A 87 -10.86 -6.96 1.84
CA THR A 87 -11.00 -6.99 3.31
C THR A 87 -10.64 -5.63 3.91
N VAL A 88 -9.54 -5.02 3.47
CA VAL A 88 -9.14 -3.68 3.91
C VAL A 88 -10.18 -2.65 3.48
N ALA A 89 -10.58 -2.64 2.21
CA ALA A 89 -11.60 -1.71 1.71
C ALA A 89 -12.87 -1.80 2.55
N ASN A 90 -13.37 -3.00 2.84
CA ASN A 90 -14.57 -3.18 3.67
C ASN A 90 -14.35 -2.66 5.10
N ALA A 91 -13.20 -2.95 5.70
CA ALA A 91 -12.89 -2.53 7.08
C ALA A 91 -12.78 -1.01 7.25
N ILE A 92 -12.27 -0.29 6.23
CA ILE A 92 -12.08 1.17 6.29
C ILE A 92 -13.23 1.97 5.64
N GLY A 93 -14.29 1.30 5.18
CA GLY A 93 -15.40 1.97 4.47
C GLY A 93 -15.07 2.40 3.04
N GLY A 94 -14.08 1.76 2.41
CA GLY A 94 -13.54 2.05 1.09
C GLY A 94 -12.32 2.96 1.16
N TYR A 95 -11.44 2.86 0.17
CA TYR A 95 -10.23 3.68 0.15
C TYR A 95 -10.58 5.17 0.01
N PRO A 96 -9.94 6.08 0.79
CA PRO A 96 -10.24 7.49 0.73
C PRO A 96 -9.89 8.10 -0.63
N LEU A 97 -10.44 9.29 -0.92
CA LEU A 97 -10.06 10.07 -2.09
C LEU A 97 -8.54 10.31 -2.07
N ASN A 98 -7.88 10.16 -3.21
CA ASN A 98 -6.43 10.25 -3.38
C ASN A 98 -5.60 9.14 -2.70
N ALA A 99 -6.22 8.07 -2.17
CA ALA A 99 -5.48 6.88 -1.79
C ALA A 99 -4.68 6.32 -2.98
N ARG A 100 -3.42 5.93 -2.74
CA ARG A 100 -2.53 5.37 -3.74
C ARG A 100 -2.33 3.88 -3.52
N LEU A 101 -2.59 3.09 -4.56
CA LEU A 101 -2.38 1.65 -4.55
C LEU A 101 -1.61 1.25 -5.81
N TRP A 102 -0.79 0.21 -5.67
CA TRP A 102 -0.01 -0.31 -6.77
C TRP A 102 -0.83 -1.30 -7.60
N TYR A 103 -0.62 -1.27 -8.91
CA TYR A 103 -1.24 -2.19 -9.86
C TYR A 103 -0.18 -2.66 -10.84
N THR A 104 -0.09 -3.98 -10.99
CA THR A 104 0.73 -4.64 -12.01
C THR A 104 -0.19 -5.33 -12.98
N ASP A 105 -0.10 -4.99 -14.27
CA ASP A 105 -0.91 -5.60 -15.32
C ASP A 105 -0.43 -7.02 -15.68
N GLY A 106 -1.17 -7.72 -16.55
CA GLY A 106 -0.81 -9.07 -16.99
C GLY A 106 0.49 -9.15 -17.82
N SER A 107 1.05 -8.01 -18.23
CA SER A 107 2.33 -7.92 -18.93
C SER A 107 3.50 -7.54 -18.00
N GLY A 108 3.24 -7.39 -16.70
CA GLY A 108 4.25 -7.03 -15.69
C GLY A 108 4.51 -5.53 -15.58
N ASN A 109 3.77 -4.67 -16.29
CA ASN A 109 3.93 -3.23 -16.13
C ASN A 109 3.28 -2.79 -14.83
N THR A 110 4.01 -2.01 -14.06
CA THR A 110 3.58 -1.57 -12.74
C THR A 110 3.33 -0.06 -12.74
N THR A 111 2.18 0.36 -12.20
CA THR A 111 1.78 1.78 -12.07
C THR A 111 1.12 2.03 -10.71
N VAL A 112 1.08 3.29 -10.30
CA VAL A 112 0.35 3.74 -9.12
C VAL A 112 -1.03 4.24 -9.57
N LEU A 113 -2.07 3.65 -8.99
CA LEU A 113 -3.45 4.07 -9.14
C LEU A 113 -3.85 4.93 -7.96
N ARG A 114 -4.40 6.11 -8.26
CA ARG A 114 -4.97 7.04 -7.30
C ARG A 114 -6.47 6.94 -7.29
N SER A 115 -7.06 6.79 -6.12
CA SER A 115 -8.51 6.83 -5.94
C SER A 115 -9.06 8.19 -6.36
N ASN A 116 -10.11 8.18 -7.19
CA ASN A 116 -10.77 9.38 -7.72
C ASN A 116 -12.14 9.64 -7.07
N LYS A 117 -12.49 8.89 -6.03
CA LYS A 117 -13.68 9.11 -5.23
C LYS A 117 -13.42 8.78 -3.76
N ALA A 118 -14.21 9.37 -2.85
CA ALA A 118 -14.21 8.94 -1.46
C ALA A 118 -14.80 7.53 -1.32
N ASN A 119 -14.41 6.80 -0.27
CA ASN A 119 -14.97 5.49 0.06
C ASN A 119 -14.92 4.51 -1.13
N ASN A 120 -13.79 4.49 -1.85
CA ASN A 120 -13.65 3.75 -3.07
C ASN A 120 -13.44 2.25 -2.81
N SER A 121 -14.47 1.46 -3.11
CA SER A 121 -14.47 -0.01 -3.03
C SER A 121 -14.50 -0.68 -4.41
N ASP A 122 -14.14 0.07 -5.47
CA ASP A 122 -14.09 -0.46 -6.82
C ASP A 122 -12.83 -1.32 -7.00
N ASN A 123 -13.01 -2.64 -7.06
CA ASN A 123 -11.90 -3.59 -7.17
C ASN A 123 -11.33 -3.65 -8.60
N PHE A 124 -10.26 -2.91 -8.86
CA PHE A 124 -9.60 -2.90 -10.17
C PHE A 124 -8.92 -4.23 -10.54
N LEU A 125 -8.69 -5.14 -9.58
CA LEU A 125 -8.09 -6.45 -9.86
C LEU A 125 -9.10 -7.39 -10.53
N THR A 126 -10.38 -7.30 -10.16
CA THR A 126 -11.46 -8.10 -10.75
C THR A 126 -12.18 -7.37 -11.88
N THR A 127 -12.11 -6.04 -11.91
CA THR A 127 -12.82 -5.21 -12.88
C THR A 127 -11.90 -4.10 -13.39
N PRO A 128 -11.07 -4.39 -14.42
CA PRO A 128 -10.07 -3.45 -14.92
C PRO A 128 -10.66 -2.14 -15.49
N SER A 129 -11.94 -2.10 -15.87
CA SER A 129 -12.61 -0.89 -16.34
C SER A 129 -12.76 0.22 -15.28
N TYR A 130 -12.50 -0.09 -14.01
CA TYR A 130 -12.37 0.92 -12.96
C TYR A 130 -11.10 1.77 -13.10
N ILE A 131 -10.09 1.28 -13.82
CA ILE A 131 -8.91 2.05 -14.19
C ILE A 131 -9.27 3.04 -15.29
N GLY A 132 -8.98 4.32 -15.07
CA GLY A 132 -9.40 5.46 -15.89
C GLY A 132 -10.71 6.10 -15.44
N THR A 133 -11.42 5.52 -14.47
CA THR A 133 -12.69 6.06 -13.95
C THR A 133 -12.60 6.37 -12.45
N SER A 134 -12.86 5.39 -11.59
CA SER A 134 -12.74 5.53 -10.13
C SER A 134 -11.30 5.42 -9.65
N TRP A 135 -10.40 4.87 -10.47
CA TRP A 135 -8.97 4.85 -10.24
C TRP A 135 -8.23 5.50 -11.39
N ILE A 136 -7.44 6.54 -11.12
CA ILE A 136 -6.68 7.26 -12.15
C ILE A 136 -5.21 6.87 -12.04
N LYS A 137 -4.56 6.59 -13.17
CA LYS A 137 -3.10 6.40 -13.21
C LYS A 137 -2.43 7.71 -12.79
N GLU A 138 -1.68 7.69 -11.69
CA GLU A 138 -0.99 8.88 -11.19
C GLU A 138 0.37 9.06 -11.87
N ILE A 139 1.06 7.96 -12.17
CA ILE A 139 2.34 7.96 -12.86
C ILE A 139 2.19 7.11 -14.14
N PRO A 140 2.15 7.73 -15.34
CA PRO A 140 2.18 6.98 -16.58
C PRO A 140 3.54 6.30 -16.74
N THR A 141 3.53 5.10 -17.28
CA THR A 141 4.77 4.38 -17.62
C THR A 141 5.49 5.08 -18.77
N PHE A 142 6.80 4.84 -18.89
CA PHE A 142 7.58 5.37 -20.01
C PHE A 142 7.04 4.91 -21.37
N SER A 143 6.54 3.67 -21.46
CA SER A 143 5.91 3.13 -22.68
C SER A 143 4.64 3.90 -23.05
N GLU A 144 3.79 4.21 -22.06
CA GLU A 144 2.60 5.03 -22.29
C GLU A 144 2.97 6.45 -22.74
N MET A 145 3.95 7.07 -22.08
CA MET A 145 4.47 8.38 -22.50
C MET A 145 5.04 8.33 -23.92
N GLN A 146 5.79 7.29 -24.27
CA GLN A 146 6.28 7.11 -25.64
C GLN A 146 5.14 6.97 -26.63
N SER A 147 4.11 6.19 -26.33
CA SER A 147 2.94 6.03 -27.21
C SER A 147 2.22 7.36 -27.46
N ILE A 148 2.13 8.22 -26.43
CA ILE A 148 1.57 9.57 -26.53
C ILE A 148 2.44 10.48 -27.40
N ILE A 149 3.77 10.38 -27.27
CA ILE A 149 4.73 11.24 -27.98
C ILE A 149 4.98 10.77 -29.42
N ASN A 150 4.83 9.47 -29.70
CA ASN A 150 5.16 8.89 -30.99
C ASN A 150 4.26 9.46 -32.08
N GLY A 151 4.86 10.00 -33.14
CA GLY A 151 4.14 10.69 -34.21
C GLY A 151 3.68 12.12 -33.87
N LYS A 152 3.84 12.61 -32.63
CA LYS A 152 3.56 14.01 -32.26
C LYS A 152 4.72 14.96 -32.56
N PHE A 153 5.92 14.43 -32.76
CA PHE A 153 7.12 15.22 -33.08
C PHE A 153 7.74 14.66 -34.35
N VAL A 154 7.62 15.40 -35.45
CA VAL A 154 8.03 14.94 -36.78
C VAL A 154 9.01 15.93 -37.38
N ALA A 155 10.19 15.47 -37.76
CA ALA A 155 11.12 16.28 -38.51
C ALA A 155 10.82 16.20 -40.01
N VAL A 156 10.68 17.34 -40.67
CA VAL A 156 10.35 17.48 -42.09
C VAL A 156 11.35 18.41 -42.79
N THR A 157 11.49 18.29 -44.10
CA THR A 157 12.29 19.22 -44.92
C THR A 157 11.50 20.48 -45.29
N SER A 158 10.17 20.40 -45.27
CA SER A 158 9.24 21.53 -45.45
C SER A 158 7.92 21.21 -44.76
N LEU A 159 7.15 22.24 -44.39
CA LEU A 159 5.81 22.02 -43.83
C LEU A 159 4.91 21.29 -44.84
N PRO A 160 4.12 20.28 -44.41
CA PRO A 160 3.15 19.62 -45.27
C PRO A 160 2.02 20.58 -45.65
N ALA A 161 1.39 20.34 -46.82
CA ALA A 161 0.32 21.22 -47.33
C ALA A 161 -0.90 21.31 -46.39
N ASN A 162 -1.18 20.26 -45.63
CA ASN A 162 -2.19 20.22 -44.57
C ASN A 162 -1.55 19.62 -43.30
N PRO A 163 -0.91 20.44 -42.45
CA PRO A 163 -0.32 19.95 -41.20
C PRO A 163 -1.39 19.50 -40.23
N ASP A 164 -1.17 18.36 -39.57
CA ASP A 164 -2.02 17.95 -38.45
C ASP A 164 -1.80 18.93 -37.30
N PRO A 165 -2.83 19.64 -36.82
CA PRO A 165 -2.69 20.63 -35.75
C PRO A 165 -2.21 20.02 -34.43
N ASN A 166 -2.26 18.69 -34.28
CA ASN A 166 -1.79 18.00 -33.10
C ASN A 166 -0.36 17.45 -33.22
N VAL A 167 0.37 17.80 -34.29
CA VAL A 167 1.75 17.37 -34.53
C VAL A 167 2.67 18.60 -34.56
N PHE A 168 3.75 18.54 -33.79
CA PHE A 168 4.84 19.50 -33.83
C PHE A 168 5.83 19.11 -34.93
N TYR A 169 5.96 19.98 -35.93
CA TYR A 169 6.88 19.82 -37.04
C TYR A 169 8.18 20.59 -36.78
N PHE A 170 9.32 19.91 -36.92
CA PHE A 170 10.64 20.57 -36.94
C PHE A 170 11.15 20.62 -38.36
N ILE A 171 11.42 21.81 -38.89
CA ILE A 171 12.04 21.97 -40.21
C ILE A 171 13.54 21.73 -40.03
N LYS A 172 14.07 20.69 -40.67
CA LYS A 172 15.52 20.48 -40.72
C LYS A 172 16.12 21.51 -41.67
N GLU A 173 17.04 22.32 -41.16
CA GLU A 173 17.92 23.18 -41.97
C GLU A 173 18.79 22.35 -42.93
#